data_AF-A0A327VCD8-F1
#
_entry.id   AF-A0A327VCD8-F1
#
_cell.length_a   1.000
_cell.length_b   1.000
_cell.length_c   1.000
_cell.angle_alpha   90.00
_cell.angle_beta   90.00
_cell.angle_gamma   90.00
#
_symmetry.space_group_name_H-M   'P 1'
#
loop_
_entity.id
_entity.type
_entity.pdbx_description
1 polymer ?
#
loop_
_entity_poly.entity_id
_entity_poly.type
_entity_poly.pdbx_seq_one_letter_code
_entity_poly.pdbx_strand_id
1 'polypeptide(L)' 'MPALNVTFTDDEMTTLRDQATKEDVSMKALAHDAVLAEVHRRKVTAAAIRTARISAGLNKRLANK' A
#
# COMPACT_ATOMS: atom_id res chain seq x y z
N MET A 1 -13.04 7.85 -18.85
CA MET A 1 -12.24 7.38 -17.70
C MET A 1 -12.68 8.16 -16.48
N PRO A 2 -13.10 7.53 -15.37
CA PRO A 2 -13.37 8.24 -14.12
C PRO A 2 -12.07 8.89 -13.61
N ALA A 3 -12.16 10.14 -13.17
CA ALA A 3 -11.02 10.90 -12.66
C ALA A 3 -11.13 11.05 -11.14
N LEU A 4 -10.04 10.78 -10.42
CA LEU A 4 -9.92 11.08 -9.00
C LEU A 4 -9.37 12.51 -8.89
N ASN A 5 -10.19 13.44 -8.43
CA ASN A 5 -9.73 14.80 -8.16
C ASN A 5 -9.00 14.81 -6.82
N VAL A 6 -7.68 14.82 -6.86
CA VAL A 6 -6.82 14.90 -5.68
C VAL A 6 -6.03 16.19 -5.76
N THR A 7 -6.08 16.98 -4.68
CA THR A 7 -5.30 18.20 -4.55
C THR A 7 -4.01 17.87 -3.82
N PHE A 8 -2.88 18.26 -4.40
CA PHE A 8 -1.57 18.19 -3.77
C PHE A 8 -1.12 19.60 -3.42
N THR A 9 -0.39 19.71 -2.32
CA THR A 9 0.38 20.92 -2.00
C THR A 9 1.56 21.07 -2.96
N ASP A 10 2.16 22.26 -3.01
CA ASP A 10 3.31 22.53 -3.88
C ASP A 10 4.53 21.68 -3.51
N ASP A 11 4.73 21.41 -2.21
CA ASP A 11 5.82 20.56 -1.70
C ASP A 11 5.64 19.10 -2.12
N GLU A 12 4.42 18.58 -2.03
CA GLU A 12 4.08 17.22 -2.48
C GLU A 12 4.24 17.10 -3.99
N MET A 13 3.83 18.10 -4.76
CA MET A 13 4.02 18.13 -6.21
C MET A 13 5.50 18.15 -6.59
N THR A 14 6.33 18.87 -5.83
CA THR A 14 7.79 18.90 -6.05
C THR A 14 8.40 17.53 -5.82
N THR A 15 8.01 16.86 -4.73
CA THR A 15 8.45 15.50 -4.41
C THR A 15 8.02 14.50 -5.48
N LEU A 16 6.76 14.56 -5.92
CA LEU A 16 6.23 13.68 -6.97
C LEU A 16 6.93 13.88 -8.32
N ARG A 17 7.29 15.14 -8.66
CA ARG A 17 8.04 15.44 -9.89
C ARG A 17 9.46 14.89 -9.84
N ASP A 18 10.16 15.07 -8.73
CA ASP A 18 11.52 14.54 -8.55
C ASP A 18 11.52 13.01 -8.66
N GLN A 19 10.57 12.34 -8.00
CA GLN A 19 10.44 10.89 -8.07
C GLN A 19 10.07 10.39 -9.48
N ALA A 20 9.12 11.05 -10.15
CA ALA A 20 8.74 10.71 -11.51
C ALA A 20 9.90 10.86 -12.50
N THR A 21 10.75 11.89 -12.31
CA THR A 21 11.95 12.12 -13.12
C THR A 21 13.00 11.04 -12.88
N LYS A 22 13.20 10.62 -11.62
CA LYS A 22 14.13 9.53 -11.26
C LYS A 22 13.74 8.19 -11.86
N GLU A 23 12.43 7.92 -11.94
CA GLU A 23 11.88 6.66 -12.43
C GLU A 23 11.57 6.68 -13.94
N ASP A 24 11.77 7.82 -14.62
CA ASP A 24 11.44 8.05 -16.04
C ASP A 24 9.98 7.69 -16.40
N VAL A 25 9.05 8.01 -15.49
CA VAL A 25 7.62 7.73 -15.63
C VAL A 25 6.79 8.98 -15.53
N SER A 26 5.58 8.95 -16.10
CA SER A 26 4.63 10.05 -15.91
C SER A 26 4.16 10.13 -14.46
N MET A 27 3.97 11.34 -13.93
CA MET A 27 3.45 11.54 -12.56
C MET A 27 2.10 10.85 -12.33
N LYS A 28 1.25 10.78 -13.37
CA LYS A 28 -0.05 10.10 -13.28
C LYS A 28 0.12 8.59 -13.12
N ALA A 29 1.06 7.99 -13.84
CA ALA A 29 1.38 6.57 -13.71
C ALA A 29 1.98 6.28 -12.32
N LEU A 30 2.93 7.10 -11.88
CA LEU A 30 3.51 7.01 -10.54
C LEU A 30 2.44 7.05 -9.44
N ALA A 31 1.54 8.04 -9.50
CA ALA A 31 0.46 8.19 -8.53
C ALA A 31 -0.52 7.00 -8.56
N HIS A 32 -0.86 6.52 -9.76
CA HIS A 32 -1.73 5.36 -9.93
C HIS A 32 -1.12 4.10 -9.30
N ASP A 33 0.15 3.83 -9.59
CA ASP A 33 0.84 2.63 -9.13
C ASP A 33 1.10 2.68 -7.63
N ALA A 34 1.44 3.85 -7.08
CA ALA A 34 1.58 4.04 -5.64
C ALA A 34 0.25 3.77 -4.89
N VAL A 35 -0.87 4.26 -5.41
CA VAL A 35 -2.20 4.03 -4.81
C VAL A 35 -2.55 2.54 -4.86
N LEU A 36 -2.32 1.88 -6.00
CA LEU A 36 -2.57 0.44 -6.10
C LEU A 36 -1.65 -0.35 -5.18
N ALA A 37 -0.36 -0.04 -5.12
CA ALA A 37 0.59 -0.72 -4.23
C ALA A 37 0.16 -0.62 -2.77
N GLU A 38 -0.32 0.56 -2.34
CA GLU A 38 -0.82 0.76 -0.99
C GLU A 38 -2.10 -0.02 -0.68
N VAL A 39 -3.05 -0.06 -1.63
CA VAL A 39 -4.26 -0.89 -1.50
C VAL A 39 -3.89 -2.38 -1.37
N HIS A 40 -2.92 -2.85 -2.16
CA HIS A 40 -2.43 -4.22 -2.06
C HIS A 40 -1.74 -4.48 -0.72
N ARG A 41 -0.87 -3.58 -0.24
CA ARG A 41 -0.23 -3.70 1.08
C ARG A 41 -1.25 -3.84 2.20
N ARG A 42 -2.29 -2.99 2.22
CA ARG A 42 -3.35 -3.07 3.25
C ARG A 42 -4.08 -4.41 3.23
N LYS A 43 -4.37 -4.97 2.05
CA LYS A 43 -4.97 -6.31 1.92
C LYS A 43 -4.07 -7.39 2.49
N VAL A 44 -2.78 -7.36 2.15
CA VAL A 44 -1.79 -8.33 2.62
C VAL A 44 -1.63 -8.24 4.14
N THR A 45 -1.48 -7.03 4.70
CA THR A 45 -1.38 -6.82 6.15
C THR A 45 -2.62 -7.35 6.88
N ALA A 46 -3.81 -7.09 6.35
CA ALA A 46 -5.05 -7.63 6.94
C ALA A 46 -5.09 -9.17 6.92
N ALA A 47 -4.61 -9.81 5.85
CA ALA A 47 -4.51 -11.27 5.76
C ALA A 47 -3.45 -11.84 6.71
N ALA A 48 -2.31 -11.17 6.85
CA ALA A 48 -1.24 -11.54 7.77
C ALA A 48 -1.73 -11.50 9.22
N ILE A 49 -2.45 -10.45 9.63
CA ILE A 49 -3.05 -10.34 10.97
C ILE A 49 -4.04 -11.48 11.23
N ARG A 50 -4.88 -11.85 10.25
CA ARG A 50 -5.80 -12.99 10.39
C ARG A 50 -5.04 -14.30 10.58
N THR A 51 -4.01 -14.54 9.78
CA THR A 51 -3.20 -15.76 9.84
C THR A 51 -2.47 -15.86 11.17
N ALA A 52 -1.87 -14.77 11.64
CA ALA A 52 -1.20 -14.70 12.95
C ALA A 52 -2.17 -14.99 14.11
N ARG A 53 -3.42 -14.53 14.03
CA ARG A 53 -4.46 -14.82 15.02
C ARG A 53 -4.81 -16.31 15.05
N ILE A 54 -4.96 -16.92 13.87
CA ILE A 54 -5.29 -18.35 13.73
C ILE A 54 -4.14 -19.21 14.25
N SER A 55 -2.89 -18.90 13.87
CA SER A 55 -1.71 -19.64 14.33
C SER A 55 -1.49 -19.51 15.84
N ALA A 56 -1.72 -18.33 16.42
CA ALA A 56 -1.67 -18.15 17.87
C ALA A 56 -2.72 -19.02 18.62
N GLY A 57 -3.93 -19.14 18.06
CA GLY A 57 -4.97 -20.02 18.60
C GLY A 57 -4.60 -21.51 18.48
N LEU A 58 -3.98 -21.90 17.36
CA LEU A 58 -3.52 -23.29 17.16
C LEU A 58 -2.35 -23.64 18.09
N ASN A 59 -1.37 -22.75 18.23
CA ASN A 59 -0.24 -22.96 19.14
C ASN A 59 -0.69 -23.14 20.60
N LYS A 60 -1.68 -22.37 21.07
CA LYS A 60 -2.25 -22.57 22.40
C LYS A 60 -2.91 -23.94 22.58
N ARG A 61 -3.55 -24.47 21.53
CA ARG A 61 -4.19 -25.79 21.56
C ARG A 61 -3.19 -26.94 21.50
N LEU A 62 -2.09 -26.74 20.78
CA LEU A 62 -1.00 -27.72 20.67
C LEU A 62 -0.14 -27.76 21.94
N ALA A 63 0.05 -26.64 22.63
CA ALA A 63 0.84 -26.58 23.87
C ALA A 63 0.12 -27.18 25.10
N ASN A 64 -1.20 -27.35 25.05
CA ASN A 64 -2.03 -27.88 26.13
C ASN A 64 -2.44 -29.35 25.90
N LYS A 65 -1.77 -30.06 24.99
CA LYS A 65 -2.01 -31.48 24.67
C LYS A 65 -0.73 -32.27 24.90
#